data_AF-A0AAV2P8Z8-F1
#
_entry.id   AF-A0AAV2P8Z8-F1
#
_cell.length_a   1.000
_cell.length_b   1.000
_cell.length_c   1.000
_cell.angle_alpha   90.00
_cell.angle_beta   90.00
_cell.angle_gamma   90.00
#
_symmetry.space_group_name_H-M   'P 1'
#
loop_
_entity.id
_entity.type
_entity.pdbx_description
1 polymer ?
#
loop_
_entity_poly.entity_id
_entity_poly.type
_entity_poly.pdbx_seq_one_letter_code
_entity_poly.pdbx_strand_id
1 'polypeptide(L)'
;MVACLPTLLGTILIFMDQQITAVIVNRKENKLKKGCGYHLDLFILAILIEICLVGLPWFVAATVLSINHVNSLKLESECAAPGEKPHFLGVREQRVTHILIFLMIGCSVFLTPMLRNIPMPVLFGVFLYMGVLR
;
A
#
# COMPACT_ATOMS: atom_id res chain seq x y z
N MET A 1 -19.20 -3.35 28.42
CA MET A 1 -19.65 -4.55 27.68
C MET A 1 -20.17 -4.24 26.28
N VAL A 2 -20.87 -3.12 26.04
CA VAL A 2 -21.37 -2.76 24.68
C VAL A 2 -20.25 -2.52 23.65
N ALA A 3 -19.04 -2.16 24.09
CA ALA A 3 -17.88 -1.96 23.21
C ALA A 3 -17.14 -3.25 22.79
N CYS A 4 -17.36 -4.39 23.45
CA CYS A 4 -16.61 -5.62 23.14
C CYS A 4 -16.95 -6.17 21.75
N LEU A 5 -18.21 -6.07 21.34
CA LEU A 5 -18.71 -6.52 20.04
C LEU A 5 -18.09 -5.74 18.87
N PRO A 6 -18.14 -4.39 18.82
CA PRO A 6 -17.52 -3.63 17.74
C PRO A 6 -16.00 -3.73 17.74
N THR A 7 -15.35 -3.80 18.90
CA THR A 7 -13.88 -3.97 18.98
C THR A 7 -13.45 -5.33 18.44
N LEU A 8 -14.17 -6.41 18.78
CA LEU A 8 -13.87 -7.75 18.26
C LEU A 8 -14.04 -7.82 16.73
N LEU A 9 -15.13 -7.26 16.20
CA LEU A 9 -15.34 -7.14 14.76
C LEU A 9 -14.24 -6.32 14.07
N GLY A 10 -13.82 -5.20 14.68
CA GLY A 10 -12.73 -4.36 14.16
C GLY A 10 -11.40 -5.08 14.07
N THR A 11 -11.01 -5.81 15.12
CA THR A 11 -9.77 -6.60 15.13
C THR A 11 -9.79 -7.70 14.06
N ILE A 12 -10.92 -8.38 13.87
CA ILE A 12 -11.08 -9.40 12.81
C ILE A 12 -10.96 -8.78 11.42
N LEU A 13 -11.60 -7.63 11.19
CA LEU A 13 -11.55 -6.93 9.90
C LEU A 13 -10.12 -6.53 9.53
N ILE A 14 -9.39 -5.97 10.50
CA ILE A 14 -7.99 -5.55 10.32
C ILE A 14 -7.09 -6.75 10.06
N PHE A 15 -7.27 -7.84 10.81
CA PHE A 15 -6.51 -9.07 10.59
C PHE A 15 -6.75 -9.64 9.18
N MET A 16 -8.01 -9.71 8.74
CA MET A 16 -8.36 -10.20 7.41
C MET A 16 -7.78 -9.31 6.31
N ASP A 17 -7.86 -7.99 6.47
CA ASP A 17 -7.35 -7.04 5.49
C ASP A 17 -5.82 -7.08 5.35
N GLN A 18 -5.12 -7.24 6.49
CA GLN A 18 -3.66 -7.44 6.48
C GLN A 18 -3.27 -8.73 5.76
N GLN A 19 -3.97 -9.83 6.04
CA GLN A 19 -3.67 -11.12 5.42
C GLN A 19 -3.98 -11.12 3.91
N ILE A 20 -5.12 -10.56 3.49
CA ILE A 20 -5.47 -10.42 2.08
C ILE A 20 -4.44 -9.58 1.35
N THR A 21 -4.08 -8.41 1.92
CA THR A 21 -3.12 -7.51 1.31
C THR A 21 -1.73 -8.15 1.18
N ALA A 22 -1.26 -8.82 2.23
CA ALA A 22 0.03 -9.47 2.22
C ALA A 22 0.08 -10.65 1.24
N VAL A 23 -0.98 -11.47 1.12
CA VAL A 23 -1.08 -12.55 0.13
C VAL A 23 -1.07 -12.01 -1.30
N ILE A 24 -1.77 -10.90 -1.56
CA ILE A 24 -1.82 -10.30 -2.90
C ILE A 24 -0.45 -9.77 -3.32
N VAL A 25 0.23 -9.02 -2.44
CA VAL A 25 1.56 -8.49 -2.71
C VAL A 25 2.56 -9.63 -2.90
N ASN A 26 2.43 -10.70 -2.13
CA ASN A 26 3.33 -11.84 -2.13
C ASN A 26 2.98 -12.93 -3.15
N ARG A 27 2.21 -12.60 -4.19
CA ARG A 27 1.99 -13.52 -5.32
C ARG A 27 3.32 -13.90 -5.97
N LYS A 28 3.48 -15.18 -6.29
CA LYS A 28 4.67 -15.74 -6.99
C LYS A 28 4.99 -15.01 -8.29
N GLU A 29 3.98 -14.42 -8.93
CA GLU A 29 4.09 -13.57 -10.11
C GLU A 29 5.01 -12.35 -9.89
N ASN A 30 5.06 -11.79 -8.68
CA ASN A 30 5.89 -10.61 -8.36
C ASN A 30 7.37 -10.94 -8.09
N LYS A 31 7.75 -12.23 -8.02
CA LYS A 31 9.14 -12.71 -7.82
C LYS A 31 9.92 -11.94 -6.74
N LEU A 32 9.28 -11.67 -5.59
CA LEU A 32 9.92 -10.96 -4.47
C LEU A 32 11.08 -11.79 -3.89
N LYS A 33 12.19 -11.14 -3.55
CA LYS A 33 13.42 -11.79 -3.07
C LYS A 33 13.49 -11.84 -1.54
N LYS A 34 12.83 -10.93 -0.82
CA LYS A 34 12.70 -10.99 0.64
C LYS A 34 11.49 -11.84 1.05
N GLY A 35 11.72 -12.68 2.07
CA GLY A 35 10.72 -13.62 2.58
C GLY A 35 9.50 -12.97 3.25
N CYS A 36 8.50 -13.80 3.50
CA CYS A 36 7.22 -13.45 4.12
C CYS A 36 7.38 -12.84 5.52
N GLY A 37 6.81 -11.65 5.74
CA GLY A 37 6.84 -10.93 7.02
C GLY A 37 5.52 -10.90 7.80
N TYR A 38 4.56 -11.82 7.57
CA TYR A 38 3.18 -11.72 8.07
C TYR A 38 3.06 -11.49 9.59
N HIS A 39 3.87 -12.19 10.40
CA HIS A 39 3.83 -12.05 11.86
C HIS A 39 4.40 -10.72 12.34
N LEU A 40 5.49 -10.26 11.72
CA LEU A 40 6.13 -8.99 12.05
C LEU A 40 5.20 -7.82 11.71
N ASP A 41 4.50 -7.94 10.59
CA ASP A 41 3.54 -6.97 10.09
C ASP A 41 2.34 -6.81 11.04
N LEU A 42 1.79 -7.94 11.53
CA LEU A 42 0.72 -7.94 12.53
C LEU A 42 1.18 -7.33 13.87
N PHE A 43 2.42 -7.62 14.29
CA PHE A 43 2.99 -7.06 15.52
C PHE A 43 3.16 -5.54 15.44
N ILE A 44 3.69 -5.03 14.32
CA ILE A 44 3.84 -3.59 14.09
C ILE A 44 2.47 -2.91 14.04
N LEU A 45 1.49 -3.52 13.37
CA LEU A 45 0.15 -2.97 13.27
C LEU A 45 -0.55 -2.90 14.64
N ALA A 46 -0.36 -3.90 15.50
CA ALA A 46 -0.88 -3.87 16.87
C ALA A 46 -0.32 -2.69 17.68
N ILE A 47 1.00 -2.44 17.59
CA ILE A 47 1.65 -1.28 18.23
C ILE A 47 1.07 0.03 17.67
N LEU A 48 0.84 0.11 16.36
CA LEU A 48 0.32 1.32 15.71
C LEU A 48 -1.12 1.64 16.16
N ILE A 49 -1.96 0.62 16.36
CA ILE A 49 -3.31 0.78 16.92
C ILE A 49 -3.26 1.27 18.36
N GLU A 50 -2.31 0.80 19.17
CA GLU A 50 -2.14 1.27 20.55
C GLU A 50 -1.73 2.75 20.60
N ILE A 51 -0.84 3.18 19.70
CA ILE A 51 -0.46 4.61 19.55
C ILE A 51 -1.66 5.45 19.07
N CYS A 52 -2.60 4.84 18.35
CA CYS A 52 -3.81 5.49 17.84
C CYS A 52 -4.78 5.95 18.96
N LEU A 53 -4.57 5.51 20.20
CA LEU A 53 -5.29 6.00 21.40
C LEU A 53 -5.13 7.50 21.65
N VAL A 54 -4.16 8.16 20.99
CA VAL A 54 -3.95 9.62 21.01
C VAL A 54 -5.04 10.39 20.22
N GLY A 55 -6.08 9.71 19.72
CA GLY A 55 -7.24 10.32 19.04
C GLY A 55 -7.11 10.33 17.51
N LEU A 56 -6.16 9.57 16.97
CA LEU A 56 -5.98 9.39 15.53
C LEU A 56 -6.95 8.30 15.01
N PRO A 57 -7.37 8.35 13.72
CA PRO A 57 -8.15 7.28 13.12
C PRO A 57 -7.31 6.01 12.95
N TRP A 58 -7.94 4.85 13.11
CA TRP A 58 -7.26 3.56 13.07
C TRP A 58 -6.65 3.34 11.67
N PHE A 59 -5.39 2.91 11.63
CA PHE A 59 -4.69 2.62 10.39
C PHE A 59 -5.12 1.25 9.83
N VAL A 60 -5.47 1.23 8.54
CA VAL A 60 -5.92 0.03 7.80
C VAL A 60 -4.99 -0.24 6.62
N ALA A 61 -4.89 -1.50 6.17
CA ALA A 61 -3.99 -1.87 5.09
C ALA A 61 -4.54 -1.38 3.74
N ALA A 62 -3.78 -0.53 3.04
CA ALA A 62 -4.24 0.04 1.77
C ALA A 62 -3.89 -0.89 0.59
N THR A 63 -4.70 -1.92 0.32
CA THR A 63 -4.40 -2.93 -0.72
C THR A 63 -4.12 -2.32 -2.10
N VAL A 64 -4.95 -1.39 -2.57
CA VAL A 64 -4.81 -0.78 -3.91
C VAL A 64 -3.54 0.06 -4.00
N LEU A 65 -3.19 0.79 -2.94
CA LEU A 65 -1.97 1.58 -2.91
C LEU A 65 -0.73 0.68 -2.90
N SER A 66 -0.73 -0.37 -2.08
CA SER A 66 0.37 -1.34 -2.02
C SER A 66 0.60 -2.03 -3.37
N ILE A 67 -0.47 -2.42 -4.07
CA ILE A 67 -0.35 -3.01 -5.41
C ILE A 67 0.18 -2.00 -6.42
N ASN A 68 -0.34 -0.77 -6.43
CA ASN A 68 0.13 0.26 -7.36
C ASN A 68 1.59 0.65 -7.12
N HIS A 69 2.01 0.69 -5.85
CA HIS A 69 3.41 0.90 -5.48
C HIS A 69 4.31 -0.24 -5.99
N VAL A 70 3.89 -1.49 -5.80
CA VAL A 70 4.60 -2.67 -6.32
C VAL A 70 4.63 -2.66 -7.85
N ASN A 71 3.52 -2.31 -8.51
CA ASN A 71 3.42 -2.19 -9.97
C ASN A 71 4.35 -1.10 -10.51
N SER A 72 4.47 0.04 -9.84
CA SER A 72 5.40 1.11 -10.22
C SER A 72 6.88 0.70 -10.10
N LEU A 73 7.18 -0.39 -9.40
CA LEU A 73 8.53 -0.92 -9.17
C LEU A 73 8.82 -2.19 -9.99
N LYS A 74 7.89 -2.61 -10.86
CA LYS A 74 8.08 -3.73 -11.79
C LYS A 74 9.12 -3.37 -12.85
N LEU A 75 10.11 -4.24 -13.02
CA LEU A 75 11.10 -4.14 -14.08
C LEU A 75 10.75 -5.15 -15.18
N GLU A 76 10.41 -4.61 -16.35
CA GLU A 76 10.22 -5.39 -17.57
C GLU A 76 11.54 -5.44 -18.35
N SER A 77 11.83 -6.56 -19.00
CA SER A 77 13.07 -6.73 -19.76
C SER A 77 13.07 -5.88 -21.04
N GLU A 78 13.95 -4.89 -21.09
CA GLU A 78 14.17 -4.02 -22.25
C GLU A 78 14.81 -4.75 -23.45
N CYS A 79 15.39 -5.94 -23.24
CA CYS A 79 16.01 -6.73 -24.30
C CYS A 79 15.06 -7.82 -24.83
N ALA A 80 13.94 -7.43 -25.43
CA ALA A 80 13.18 -8.31 -26.30
C ALA A 80 13.56 -8.03 -27.76
N ALA A 81 14.05 -9.04 -28.48
CA ALA A 81 14.12 -8.96 -29.93
C ALA A 81 12.70 -8.67 -30.47
N PRO A 82 12.54 -7.90 -31.57
CA PRO A 82 11.22 -7.50 -32.08
C PRO A 82 10.33 -8.75 -32.34
N GLY A 83 9.38 -9.02 -31.44
CA GLY A 83 8.48 -10.19 -31.51
C GLY A 83 8.39 -11.06 -30.24
N GLU A 84 9.27 -10.92 -29.25
CA GLU A 84 9.16 -11.66 -27.97
C GLU A 84 8.32 -10.91 -26.92
N LYS A 85 7.51 -11.66 -26.16
CA LYS A 85 6.75 -11.10 -25.03
C LYS A 85 7.73 -10.62 -23.96
N PRO A 86 7.58 -9.41 -23.39
CA PRO A 86 8.51 -8.88 -22.41
C PRO A 86 8.61 -9.84 -21.22
N HIS A 87 9.82 -10.30 -20.94
CA HIS A 87 10.07 -11.17 -19.79
C HIS A 87 10.09 -10.32 -18.51
N PHE A 88 9.22 -10.66 -17.56
CA PHE A 88 9.18 -10.04 -16.24
C PHE A 88 10.43 -10.42 -15.41
N LEU A 89 11.35 -9.48 -15.23
CA LEU A 89 12.63 -9.68 -14.53
C LEU A 89 12.46 -9.67 -13.00
N GLY A 90 11.47 -8.93 -12.48
CA GLY A 90 11.14 -8.87 -11.05
C GLY A 90 10.78 -7.46 -10.57
N VAL A 91 10.54 -7.32 -9.27
CA VAL A 91 10.25 -6.03 -8.62
C VAL A 91 11.48 -5.52 -7.87
N ARG A 92 11.80 -4.23 -7.99
CA ARG A 92 12.85 -3.61 -7.17
C ARG A 92 12.32 -3.29 -5.78
N GLU A 93 12.68 -4.10 -4.78
CA GLU A 93 12.30 -3.85 -3.39
C GLU A 93 13.00 -2.60 -2.82
N GLN A 94 12.24 -1.53 -2.58
CA GLN A 94 12.78 -0.28 -2.04
C GLN A 94 12.04 0.15 -0.76
N ARG A 95 12.80 0.38 0.32
CA ARG A 95 12.27 0.88 1.60
C ARG A 95 12.16 2.41 1.63
N VAL A 96 13.04 3.09 0.89
CA VAL A 96 13.14 4.56 0.87
C VAL A 96 11.88 5.22 0.31
N THR A 97 11.25 4.63 -0.70
CA THR A 97 10.03 5.19 -1.32
C THR A 97 8.88 5.27 -0.32
N HIS A 98 8.70 4.24 0.53
CA HIS A 98 7.66 4.25 1.56
C HIS A 98 7.92 5.36 2.58
N ILE A 99 9.16 5.48 3.08
CA ILE A 99 9.55 6.54 4.04
C ILE A 99 9.32 7.92 3.42
N LEU A 100 9.71 8.11 2.15
CA LEU A 100 9.54 9.37 1.45
C LEU A 100 8.06 9.73 1.27
N ILE A 101 7.21 8.77 0.90
CA ILE A 101 5.76 8.99 0.77
C ILE A 101 5.17 9.42 2.11
N PHE A 102 5.46 8.71 3.21
CA PHE A 102 4.96 9.09 4.54
C PHE A 102 5.47 10.47 4.98
N LEU A 103 6.73 10.79 4.71
CA LEU A 103 7.30 12.10 4.99
C LEU A 103 6.61 13.20 4.17
N MET A 104 6.40 12.97 2.87
CA MET A 104 5.72 13.94 2.00
C MET A 104 4.26 14.14 2.40
N ILE A 105 3.55 13.10 2.85
CA ILE A 105 2.20 13.23 3.42
C ILE A 105 2.23 14.09 4.68
N GLY A 106 3.20 13.90 5.59
CA GLY A 106 3.38 14.76 6.76
C GLY A 106 3.70 16.21 6.40
N CYS A 107 4.59 16.42 5.41
CA CYS A 107 4.94 17.75 4.91
C CYS A 107 3.81 18.41 4.10
N SER A 108 2.83 17.65 3.62
CA SER A 108 1.73 18.17 2.79
C SER A 108 0.91 19.25 3.49
N VAL A 109 0.83 19.20 4.83
CA VAL A 109 0.14 20.22 5.65
C VAL A 109 0.72 21.61 5.39
N PHE A 110 2.03 21.74 5.26
CA PHE A 110 2.70 23.01 4.94
C PHE A 110 2.53 23.42 3.47
N LEU A 111 2.36 22.45 2.57
CA LEU A 111 2.20 22.66 1.14
C LEU A 111 0.73 22.82 0.71
N THR A 112 -0.22 22.78 1.66
CA THR A 112 -1.66 22.98 1.45
C THR A 112 -2.01 24.15 0.50
N PRO A 113 -1.41 25.36 0.59
CA PRO A 113 -1.76 26.45 -0.32
C PRO A 113 -1.41 26.18 -1.79
N MET A 114 -0.39 25.36 -2.07
CA MET A 114 -0.04 24.91 -3.41
C MET A 114 -0.96 23.77 -3.88
N LEU A 115 -1.25 22.81 -3.00
CA LEU A 115 -2.08 21.63 -3.34
C LEU A 115 -3.53 21.99 -3.67
N ARG A 116 -4.07 23.10 -3.13
CA ARG A 116 -5.43 23.57 -3.42
C ARG A 116 -5.66 23.94 -4.90
N ASN A 117 -4.59 24.22 -5.65
CA ASN A 117 -4.70 24.53 -7.08
C ASN A 117 -5.02 23.30 -7.94
N ILE A 118 -4.96 22.09 -7.37
CA ILE A 118 -5.23 20.85 -8.10
C ILE A 118 -6.76 20.61 -8.13
N PRO A 119 -7.39 20.57 -9.32
CA PRO A 119 -8.83 20.37 -9.43
C PRO A 119 -9.22 18.91 -9.12
N MET A 120 -10.28 18.71 -8.33
CA MET A 120 -10.80 17.40 -7.94
C MET A 120 -11.05 16.40 -9.09
N PRO A 121 -11.51 16.82 -10.29
CA PRO A 121 -11.65 15.91 -11.44
C PRO A 121 -10.38 15.15 -11.81
N VAL A 122 -9.19 15.73 -11.62
CA VAL A 122 -7.92 15.06 -11.94
C VAL A 122 -7.65 13.91 -10.97
N LEU A 123 -7.96 14.10 -9.67
CA LEU A 123 -7.85 13.05 -8.67
C LEU A 123 -8.78 11.87 -8.99
N PHE A 124 -10.02 12.13 -9.40
CA PHE A 124 -10.94 11.08 -9.83
C PHE A 124 -10.43 10.32 -11.07
N GLY A 125 -9.80 11.00 -12.02
CA GLY A 125 -9.15 10.35 -13.16
C GLY A 125 -8.03 9.38 -12.76
N VAL A 126 -7.19 9.78 -11.80
CA VAL A 126 -6.12 8.92 -11.26
C VAL A 126 -6.69 7.73 -10.49
N PHE A 127 -7.72 7.95 -9.66
CA PHE A 127 -8.40 6.84 -8.97
C PHE A 127 -9.02 5.84 -9.93
N LEU A 128 -9.63 6.31 -11.02
CA LEU A 128 -10.18 5.44 -12.06
C LEU A 128 -9.07 4.64 -12.75
N TYR A 129 -7.96 5.29 -13.12
CA TYR A 129 -6.80 4.61 -13.70
C TYR A 129 -6.24 3.52 -12.78
N MET A 130 -6.05 3.83 -11.50
CA MET A 130 -5.60 2.87 -10.48
C MET A 130 -6.58 1.70 -10.28
N GLY A 131 -7.89 1.95 -10.45
CA GLY A 131 -8.93 0.92 -10.35
C GLY A 131 -9.02 0.02 -11.59
N VAL A 132 -8.79 0.56 -12.78
CA VAL A 132 -8.83 -0.17 -14.06
C VAL A 132 -7.57 -1.01 -14.28
N LEU A 133 -6.42 -0.59 -13.73
CA LEU A 133 -5.16 -1.34 -13.80
C LEU A 133 -5.10 -2.59 -12.88
N ARG A 134 -6.15 -2.86 -12.11
CA ARG A 134 -6.28 -4.03 -11.25
C ARG A 134 -7.11 -5.11 -11.93
#